data_AF-A0A1S6QL18-F1
#
_entry.id   AF-A0A1S6QL18-F1
#
_cell.length_a   1.000
_cell.length_b   1.000
_cell.length_c   1.000
_cell.angle_alpha   90.00
_cell.angle_beta   90.00
_cell.angle_gamma   90.00
#
_symmetry.space_group_name_H-M   'P 1'
#
loop_
_entity.id
_entity.type
_entity.pdbx_description
1 polymer ?
#
loop_
_entity_poly.entity_id
_entity_poly.type
_entity_poly.pdbx_seq_one_letter_code
_entity_poly.pdbx_strand_id
1 'polypeptide(L)'
;MLFLVATSLSFVALSQTTNAATQTVKSSRNLTFKQITANNSHRLGTIRQLTRSQIATDHKLTGKQVQYLASLPLPKRLSAKNFTIDSQNLTMYLTKNKLNVKTARIPLSKLSGIILNRYMPSKYKFKAPVSSKHKVVALTFDDGPDPTLTPRLLKILKKANVHATFFEVGSSVIRYPQISKMVLKYGNQIGNHSWNHPQLTSIGRLKALNQIALTDAAIYKATGTLPEFVRPPYGAINSSVGSAFDRPIIQWNVDSRDWAYLNTTKTINHVLATTHNGSVILMHDIHATSVAAVPTIISTLKKRGYKFVTLQELMQKPLLSNYQYFGKNDYRGL
;
A
#
# COMPACT_ATOMS: atom_id res chain seq x y z
N MET A 1 72.85 25.66 21.78
CA MET A 1 72.01 26.82 22.13
C MET A 1 70.61 26.49 21.64
N LEU A 2 69.50 26.61 22.37
CA LEU A 2 69.21 26.89 23.77
C LEU A 2 67.69 26.62 23.91
N PHE A 3 67.29 25.97 24.99
CA PHE A 3 65.94 25.89 25.60
C PHE A 3 64.73 25.20 24.95
N LEU A 4 64.29 24.16 25.69
CA LEU A 4 62.91 23.80 26.01
C LEU A 4 61.99 25.01 26.21
N VAL A 5 60.74 24.91 25.73
CA VAL A 5 59.56 25.20 26.56
C VAL A 5 58.45 24.23 26.17
N ALA A 6 58.12 23.30 27.07
CA ALA A 6 56.89 22.55 27.04
C ALA A 6 55.82 23.35 27.79
N THR A 7 54.75 23.76 27.10
CA THR A 7 53.56 24.33 27.73
C THR A 7 52.45 23.28 27.75
N SER A 8 52.21 22.75 28.94
CA SER A 8 51.00 22.05 29.33
C SER A 8 49.79 22.98 29.22
N LEU A 9 48.80 22.64 28.40
CA LEU A 9 47.46 23.19 28.51
C LEU A 9 46.48 22.11 28.99
N SER A 10 46.09 22.28 30.23
CA SER A 10 44.99 21.63 30.92
C SER A 10 43.67 21.93 30.19
N PHE A 11 43.02 20.91 29.63
CA PHE A 11 41.64 21.05 29.21
C PHE A 11 40.71 20.86 30.41
N VAL A 12 40.21 21.99 30.89
CA VAL A 12 39.11 22.09 31.85
C VAL A 12 37.86 21.44 31.23
N ALA A 13 37.32 20.44 31.92
CA ALA A 13 36.02 19.88 31.62
C ALA A 13 34.93 20.93 31.88
N LEU A 14 34.45 21.59 30.83
CA LEU A 14 33.20 22.34 30.91
C LEU A 14 32.02 21.38 30.71
N SER A 15 31.37 21.07 31.81
CA SER A 15 30.02 20.53 31.86
C SER A 15 29.04 21.52 31.22
N GLN A 16 28.80 21.38 29.92
CA GLN A 16 27.64 22.00 29.30
C GLN A 16 26.45 21.07 29.41
N THR A 17 25.65 21.37 30.43
CA THR A 17 24.27 20.94 30.63
C THR A 17 23.40 21.39 29.44
N THR A 18 23.45 20.66 28.33
CA THR A 18 22.40 20.78 27.32
C THR A 18 21.17 20.02 27.82
N ASN A 19 20.21 20.75 28.36
CA ASN A 19 18.83 20.32 28.58
C ASN A 19 18.23 19.85 27.23
N ALA A 20 18.50 18.59 26.87
CA ALA A 20 17.71 17.89 25.88
C ALA A 20 16.35 17.64 26.52
N ALA A 21 15.39 18.54 26.23
CA ALA A 21 13.99 18.35 26.55
C ALA A 21 13.55 16.99 25.99
N THR A 22 13.54 15.99 26.87
CA THR A 22 12.89 14.71 26.69
C THR A 22 11.41 15.01 26.49
N GLN A 23 10.98 15.07 25.22
CA GLN A 23 9.58 14.87 24.87
C GLN A 23 9.22 13.45 25.31
N THR A 24 8.81 13.35 26.57
CA THR A 24 8.25 12.16 27.19
C THR A 24 7.01 11.78 26.38
N VAL A 25 7.15 10.70 25.61
CA VAL A 25 5.99 9.94 25.13
C VAL A 25 5.22 9.55 26.39
N LYS A 26 4.03 10.15 26.59
CA LYS A 26 3.15 9.86 27.74
C LYS A 26 3.13 8.35 27.99
N SER A 27 3.52 7.96 29.20
CA SER A 27 3.45 6.60 29.74
C SER A 27 2.21 5.87 29.21
N SER A 28 2.48 4.77 28.50
CA SER A 28 1.63 4.13 27.51
C SER A 28 0.50 3.25 28.07
N ARG A 29 0.26 3.25 29.39
CA ARG A 29 -0.62 2.24 30.01
C ARG A 29 -2.12 2.46 29.84
N ASN A 30 -2.58 3.57 29.25
CA ASN A 30 -4.02 3.91 29.22
C ASN A 30 -4.57 4.48 27.91
N LEU A 31 -3.82 4.47 26.81
CA LEU A 31 -4.34 4.96 25.53
C LEU A 31 -5.34 3.97 24.92
N THR A 32 -6.36 4.52 24.26
CA THR A 32 -7.34 3.80 23.44
C THR A 32 -7.12 4.11 21.96
N PHE A 33 -7.58 3.22 21.09
CA PHE A 33 -7.56 3.51 19.64
C PHE A 33 -8.38 4.75 19.29
N LYS A 34 -9.50 5.00 19.99
CA LYS A 34 -10.31 6.22 19.87
C LYS A 34 -9.45 7.48 19.96
N GLN A 35 -8.53 7.52 20.93
CA GLN A 35 -7.68 8.68 21.18
C GLN A 35 -6.62 8.86 20.08
N ILE A 36 -5.95 7.79 19.65
CA ILE A 36 -4.85 7.91 18.69
C ILE A 36 -5.33 8.04 17.24
N THR A 37 -6.55 7.58 16.91
CA THR A 37 -7.09 7.61 15.55
C THR A 37 -8.09 8.75 15.30
N ALA A 38 -8.37 9.61 16.28
CA ALA A 38 -9.47 10.59 16.24
C ALA A 38 -10.84 9.94 16.02
N ASN A 39 -11.14 8.89 16.80
CA ASN A 39 -12.40 8.15 16.75
C ASN A 39 -12.75 7.58 15.36
N ASN A 40 -11.75 7.36 14.49
CA ASN A 40 -11.93 6.88 13.14
C ASN A 40 -11.64 5.38 13.04
N SER A 41 -12.65 4.60 12.65
CA SER A 41 -12.58 3.14 12.52
C SER A 41 -11.74 2.68 11.33
N HIS A 42 -11.68 3.46 10.25
CA HIS A 42 -10.86 3.18 9.06
C HIS A 42 -9.37 3.23 9.39
N ARG A 43 -8.95 4.23 10.18
CA ARG A 43 -7.57 4.33 10.71
C ARG A 43 -7.21 3.13 11.59
N LEU A 44 -8.15 2.65 12.43
CA LEU A 44 -7.94 1.42 13.19
C LEU A 44 -7.83 0.18 12.27
N GLY A 45 -8.65 0.12 11.20
CA GLY A 45 -8.51 -0.89 10.15
C GLY A 45 -7.12 -0.90 9.52
N THR A 46 -6.57 0.28 9.23
CA THR A 46 -5.22 0.42 8.64
C THR A 46 -4.13 0.00 9.63
N ILE A 47 -4.29 0.27 10.93
CA ILE A 47 -3.39 -0.28 11.96
C ILE A 47 -3.44 -1.82 11.95
N ARG A 48 -4.63 -2.44 11.81
CA ARG A 48 -4.74 -3.91 11.70
C ARG A 48 -4.05 -4.46 10.45
N GLN A 49 -4.19 -3.80 9.31
CA GLN A 49 -3.48 -4.16 8.08
C GLN A 49 -1.96 -4.11 8.26
N LEU A 50 -1.44 -3.01 8.80
CA LEU A 50 -0.01 -2.83 9.06
C LEU A 50 0.51 -3.84 10.07
N THR A 51 -0.30 -4.19 11.09
CA THR A 51 0.02 -5.25 12.05
C THR A 51 0.26 -6.58 11.33
N ARG A 52 -0.64 -6.99 10.43
CA ARG A 52 -0.49 -8.24 9.66
C ARG A 52 0.77 -8.21 8.78
N SER A 53 1.02 -7.08 8.12
CA SER A 53 2.18 -6.89 7.25
C SER A 53 3.51 -6.97 8.02
N GLN A 54 3.53 -6.37 9.21
CA GLN A 54 4.70 -6.37 10.08
C GLN A 54 4.99 -7.76 10.65
N ILE A 55 3.94 -8.50 11.07
CA ILE A 55 4.08 -9.90 11.51
C ILE A 55 4.67 -10.76 10.40
N ALA A 56 4.17 -10.62 9.16
CA ALA A 56 4.70 -11.36 8.01
C ALA A 56 6.21 -11.15 7.85
N THR A 57 6.62 -9.88 7.90
CA THR A 57 8.02 -9.45 7.71
C THR A 57 8.92 -9.91 8.85
N ASP A 58 8.56 -9.59 10.10
CA ASP A 58 9.41 -9.83 11.28
C ASP A 58 9.64 -11.33 11.53
N HIS A 59 8.62 -12.15 11.26
CA HIS A 59 8.68 -13.59 11.46
C HIS A 59 9.02 -14.36 10.19
N LYS A 60 9.31 -13.67 9.08
CA LYS A 60 9.62 -14.27 7.77
C LYS A 60 8.66 -15.41 7.42
N LEU A 61 7.36 -15.14 7.53
CA LEU A 61 6.34 -16.18 7.42
C LEU A 61 6.45 -16.92 6.07
N THR A 62 6.10 -18.19 6.05
CA THR A 62 5.90 -18.91 4.78
C THR A 62 4.58 -18.49 4.13
N GLY A 63 4.42 -18.73 2.82
CA GLY A 63 3.14 -18.49 2.12
C GLY A 63 1.95 -19.20 2.79
N LYS A 64 2.14 -20.41 3.33
CA LYS A 64 1.09 -21.12 4.10
C LYS A 64 0.72 -20.38 5.38
N GLN A 65 1.70 -19.88 6.13
CA GLN A 65 1.45 -19.11 7.36
C GLN A 65 0.79 -17.76 7.08
N VAL A 66 1.08 -17.12 5.95
CA VAL A 66 0.45 -15.86 5.54
C VAL A 66 -1.07 -15.99 5.45
N GLN A 67 -1.61 -17.14 5.04
CA GLN A 67 -3.07 -17.35 4.99
C GLN A 67 -3.73 -17.19 6.36
N TYR A 68 -3.02 -17.47 7.46
CA TYR A 68 -3.55 -17.31 8.81
C TYR A 68 -3.67 -15.84 9.22
N LEU A 69 -2.97 -14.90 8.56
CA LEU A 69 -3.06 -13.47 8.88
C LEU A 69 -4.47 -12.91 8.67
N ALA A 70 -5.21 -13.40 7.66
CA ALA A 70 -6.57 -12.96 7.38
C ALA A 70 -7.55 -13.24 8.53
N SER A 71 -7.29 -14.31 9.30
CA SER A 71 -8.09 -14.70 10.47
C SER A 71 -7.46 -14.30 11.81
N LEU A 72 -6.34 -13.56 11.80
CA LEU A 72 -5.67 -13.12 13.01
C LEU A 72 -6.62 -12.25 13.85
N PRO A 73 -6.89 -12.61 15.12
CA PRO A 73 -7.78 -11.83 15.98
C PRO A 73 -7.07 -10.51 16.35
N LEU A 74 -7.58 -9.40 15.81
CA LEU A 74 -7.08 -8.06 16.07
C LEU A 74 -8.18 -7.15 16.62
N PRO A 75 -7.85 -6.13 17.43
CA PRO A 75 -8.82 -5.22 18.01
C PRO A 75 -9.69 -4.51 16.97
N LYS A 76 -11.02 -4.66 17.11
CA LYS A 76 -12.02 -3.98 16.26
C LYS A 76 -12.69 -2.78 16.92
N ARG A 77 -12.73 -2.76 18.26
CA ARG A 77 -13.35 -1.68 19.03
C ARG A 77 -12.36 -0.55 19.26
N LEU A 78 -12.80 0.69 19.06
CA LEU A 78 -11.98 1.88 19.32
C LEU A 78 -11.63 2.06 20.81
N SER A 79 -12.39 1.46 21.72
CA SER A 79 -12.10 1.47 23.16
C SER A 79 -10.98 0.52 23.58
N ALA A 80 -10.50 -0.35 22.69
CA ALA A 80 -9.45 -1.31 23.02
C ALA A 80 -8.13 -0.61 23.35
N LYS A 81 -7.38 -1.22 24.28
CA LYS A 81 -6.11 -0.72 24.85
C LYS A 81 -4.94 -1.66 24.61
N ASN A 82 -5.08 -2.63 23.71
CA ASN A 82 -4.12 -3.71 23.48
C ASN A 82 -2.87 -3.26 22.69
N PHE A 83 -2.30 -2.11 23.03
CA PHE A 83 -1.09 -1.58 22.42
C PHE A 83 -0.34 -0.62 23.36
N THR A 84 0.93 -0.40 23.06
CA THR A 84 1.73 0.72 23.59
C THR A 84 2.35 1.50 22.43
N ILE A 85 2.77 2.73 22.69
CA ILE A 85 3.54 3.56 21.74
C ILE A 85 4.81 4.01 22.45
N ASP A 86 5.96 3.83 21.80
CA ASP A 86 7.25 4.39 22.19
C ASP A 86 7.73 5.41 21.12
N SER A 87 8.98 5.89 21.20
CA SER A 87 9.51 6.88 20.25
C SER A 87 9.74 6.35 18.83
N GLN A 88 9.66 5.03 18.64
CA GLN A 88 9.98 4.36 17.37
C GLN A 88 8.81 3.53 16.84
N ASN A 89 8.00 2.92 17.70
CA ASN A 89 7.02 1.91 17.32
C ASN A 89 5.68 2.08 18.06
N LEU A 90 4.62 1.63 17.39
CA LEU A 90 3.40 1.17 18.05
C LEU A 90 3.49 -0.35 18.21
N THR A 91 3.47 -0.83 19.45
CA THR A 91 3.52 -2.27 19.75
C THR A 91 2.13 -2.80 20.05
N MET A 92 1.61 -3.66 19.20
CA MET A 92 0.35 -4.38 19.42
C MET A 92 0.59 -5.62 20.30
N TYR A 93 -0.28 -5.86 21.28
CA TYR A 93 -0.30 -7.10 22.07
C TYR A 93 -1.39 -8.03 21.56
N LEU A 94 -1.00 -9.24 21.16
CA LEU A 94 -1.88 -10.20 20.50
C LEU A 94 -2.34 -11.26 21.50
N THR A 95 -3.59 -11.70 21.35
CA THR A 95 -4.09 -12.90 22.03
C THR A 95 -3.50 -14.16 21.40
N LYS A 96 -3.67 -15.31 22.06
CA LYS A 96 -3.25 -16.62 21.53
C LYS A 96 -3.78 -16.79 20.10
N ASN A 97 -2.89 -17.14 19.19
CA ASN A 97 -3.18 -17.26 17.75
C ASN A 97 -2.35 -18.37 17.12
N LYS A 98 -2.74 -18.78 15.90
CA LYS A 98 -2.10 -19.90 15.17
C LYS A 98 -0.64 -19.67 14.79
N LEU A 99 -0.15 -18.42 14.83
CA LEU A 99 1.24 -18.08 14.51
C LEU A 99 2.13 -18.02 15.76
N ASN A 100 1.57 -18.21 16.97
CA ASN A 100 2.27 -18.07 18.26
C ASN A 100 2.97 -16.71 18.46
N VAL A 101 2.50 -15.67 17.76
CA VAL A 101 3.05 -14.31 17.87
C VAL A 101 2.40 -13.58 19.04
N LYS A 102 3.20 -13.08 19.98
CA LYS A 102 2.71 -12.34 21.17
C LYS A 102 2.57 -10.84 20.91
N THR A 103 3.46 -10.26 20.10
CA THR A 103 3.51 -8.83 19.84
C THR A 103 3.85 -8.53 18.39
N ALA A 104 3.40 -7.40 17.87
CA ALA A 104 3.80 -6.88 16.57
C ALA A 104 4.22 -5.41 16.71
N ARG A 105 5.42 -5.05 16.26
CA ARG A 105 6.00 -3.71 16.44
C ARG A 105 5.95 -2.94 15.12
N ILE A 106 4.95 -2.08 14.97
CA ILE A 106 4.77 -1.28 13.75
C ILE A 106 5.63 -0.02 13.86
N PRO A 107 6.60 0.22 12.94
CA PRO A 107 7.36 1.45 12.93
C PRO A 107 6.45 2.67 12.79
N LEU A 108 6.66 3.71 13.60
CA LEU A 108 5.86 4.94 13.53
C LEU A 108 5.97 5.64 12.18
N SER A 109 7.06 5.45 11.44
CA SER A 109 7.20 5.95 10.06
C SER A 109 6.10 5.42 9.13
N LYS A 110 5.60 4.19 9.35
CA LYS A 110 4.49 3.59 8.59
C LYS A 110 3.11 4.07 9.05
N LEU A 111 3.03 4.78 10.18
CA LEU A 111 1.78 5.25 10.80
C LEU A 111 1.52 6.75 10.58
N SER A 112 2.36 7.42 9.80
CA SER A 112 2.20 8.84 9.45
C SER A 112 0.83 9.07 8.81
N GLY A 113 0.01 9.95 9.41
CA GLY A 113 -1.33 10.31 8.93
C GLY A 113 -2.43 9.29 9.26
N ILE A 114 -2.05 8.12 9.78
CA ILE A 114 -2.95 7.09 10.31
C ILE A 114 -3.21 7.34 11.80
N ILE A 115 -2.18 7.66 12.58
CA ILE A 115 -2.34 8.14 13.97
C ILE A 115 -2.12 9.64 14.06
N LEU A 116 -2.72 10.28 15.06
CA LEU A 116 -2.64 11.73 15.24
C LEU A 116 -1.20 12.20 15.52
N ASN A 117 -0.82 13.31 14.87
CA ASN A 117 0.52 13.92 14.99
C ASN A 117 0.98 14.18 16.43
N ARG A 118 0.05 14.39 17.37
CA ARG A 118 0.36 14.60 18.80
C ARG A 118 0.98 13.37 19.49
N TYR A 119 0.85 12.18 18.87
CA TYR A 119 1.45 10.93 19.34
C TYR A 119 2.67 10.51 18.50
N MET A 120 3.16 11.38 17.62
CA MET A 120 4.23 11.08 16.66
C MET A 120 5.46 11.95 16.91
N PRO A 121 6.68 11.38 16.86
CA PRO A 121 7.91 12.16 16.78
C PRO A 121 7.87 13.14 15.60
N SER A 122 8.48 14.32 15.74
CA SER A 122 8.43 15.38 14.72
C SER A 122 8.83 14.92 13.30
N LYS A 123 9.81 14.01 13.19
CA LYS A 123 10.26 13.44 11.91
C LYS A 123 9.23 12.55 11.20
N TYR A 124 8.24 12.02 11.92
CA TYR A 124 7.21 11.13 11.36
C TYR A 124 5.83 11.77 11.30
N LYS A 125 5.68 13.00 11.80
CA LYS A 125 4.41 13.75 11.71
C LYS A 125 4.00 13.88 10.25
N PHE A 126 2.74 13.59 9.98
CA PHE A 126 2.17 13.80 8.67
C PHE A 126 2.14 15.28 8.35
N LYS A 127 2.65 15.62 7.17
CA LYS A 127 2.57 16.95 6.59
C LYS A 127 1.68 16.85 5.37
N ALA A 128 0.64 17.67 5.33
CA ALA A 128 -0.18 17.76 4.14
C ALA A 128 0.71 18.11 2.93
N PRO A 129 0.52 17.47 1.79
CA PRO A 129 1.28 17.80 0.59
C PRO A 129 1.03 19.25 0.22
N VAL A 130 2.09 19.95 -0.21
CA VAL A 130 1.92 21.22 -0.90
C VAL A 130 1.29 20.92 -2.26
N SER A 131 0.27 21.71 -2.63
CA SER A 131 -0.41 21.56 -3.93
C SER A 131 0.62 21.59 -5.07
N SER A 132 0.68 20.49 -5.84
CA SER A 132 1.50 20.40 -7.04
C SER A 132 0.72 20.95 -8.23
N LYS A 133 1.34 21.83 -9.02
CA LYS A 133 0.79 22.31 -10.30
C LYS A 133 0.78 21.23 -11.40
N HIS A 134 1.47 20.11 -11.21
CA HIS A 134 1.52 19.05 -12.22
C HIS A 134 0.25 18.18 -12.20
N LYS A 135 -0.28 17.89 -13.39
CA LYS A 135 -1.32 16.88 -13.57
C LYS A 135 -0.73 15.49 -13.33
N VAL A 136 -1.43 14.63 -12.60
CA VAL A 136 -0.97 13.29 -12.23
C VAL A 136 -2.00 12.23 -12.59
N VAL A 137 -1.53 11.05 -12.99
CA VAL A 137 -2.37 9.87 -13.27
C VAL A 137 -1.68 8.60 -12.79
N ALA A 138 -2.46 7.61 -12.36
CA ALA A 138 -1.98 6.27 -12.08
C ALA A 138 -2.45 5.30 -13.17
N LEU A 139 -1.49 4.59 -13.76
CA LEU A 139 -1.76 3.52 -14.71
C LEU A 139 -1.86 2.20 -13.93
N THR A 140 -2.96 1.46 -14.13
CA THR A 140 -3.22 0.22 -13.42
C THR A 140 -3.57 -0.91 -14.36
N PHE A 141 -3.14 -2.13 -14.04
CA PHE A 141 -3.33 -3.32 -14.87
C PHE A 141 -3.92 -4.46 -14.06
N ASP A 142 -4.99 -5.07 -14.55
CA ASP A 142 -5.71 -6.16 -13.89
C ASP A 142 -5.48 -7.50 -14.62
N ASP A 143 -5.81 -8.60 -13.92
CA ASP A 143 -5.84 -10.01 -14.36
C ASP A 143 -4.51 -10.75 -14.53
N GLY A 144 -3.40 -10.04 -14.62
CA GLY A 144 -2.06 -10.63 -14.69
C GLY A 144 -1.63 -11.43 -13.46
N PRO A 145 -0.40 -11.99 -13.45
CA PRO A 145 0.58 -11.90 -14.54
C PRO A 145 0.29 -12.86 -15.71
N ASP A 146 0.48 -12.39 -16.93
CA ASP A 146 0.58 -13.18 -18.16
C ASP A 146 2.05 -13.51 -18.48
N PRO A 147 2.39 -14.73 -18.95
CA PRO A 147 3.78 -15.14 -19.18
C PRO A 147 4.50 -14.37 -20.28
N THR A 148 3.78 -13.74 -21.20
CA THR A 148 4.35 -13.07 -22.39
C THR A 148 4.13 -11.57 -22.37
N LEU A 149 2.91 -11.14 -22.06
CA LEU A 149 2.44 -9.77 -22.15
C LEU A 149 2.87 -8.92 -20.97
N THR A 150 2.78 -9.42 -19.73
CA THR A 150 3.27 -8.68 -18.55
C THR A 150 4.77 -8.37 -18.66
N PRO A 151 5.68 -9.31 -19.02
CA PRO A 151 7.09 -8.98 -19.27
C PRO A 151 7.30 -7.94 -20.37
N ARG A 152 6.52 -7.99 -21.45
CA ARG A 152 6.59 -7.00 -22.55
C ARG A 152 6.16 -5.61 -22.06
N LEU A 153 5.06 -5.52 -21.33
CA LEU A 153 4.57 -4.30 -20.73
C LEU A 153 5.61 -3.70 -19.75
N LEU A 154 6.22 -4.52 -18.90
CA LEU A 154 7.25 -4.09 -17.97
C LEU A 154 8.47 -3.46 -18.69
N LYS A 155 8.86 -3.98 -19.86
CA LYS A 155 9.91 -3.36 -20.70
C LYS A 155 9.47 -2.00 -21.24
N ILE A 156 8.20 -1.87 -21.67
CA ILE A 156 7.62 -0.61 -22.14
C ILE A 156 7.64 0.45 -21.03
N LEU A 157 7.14 0.09 -19.85
CA LEU A 157 7.10 0.96 -18.67
C LEU A 157 8.50 1.44 -18.26
N LYS A 158 9.46 0.51 -18.21
CA LYS A 158 10.88 0.82 -17.92
C LYS A 158 11.48 1.78 -18.94
N LYS A 159 11.30 1.51 -20.25
CA LYS A 159 11.79 2.40 -21.32
C LYS A 159 11.18 3.80 -21.22
N ALA A 160 9.93 3.89 -20.77
CA ALA A 160 9.25 5.16 -20.60
C ALA A 160 9.56 5.85 -19.26
N ASN A 161 10.32 5.23 -18.34
CA ASN A 161 10.50 5.69 -16.96
C ASN A 161 9.15 6.00 -16.29
N VAL A 162 8.25 5.01 -16.31
CA VAL A 162 6.92 5.07 -15.71
C VAL A 162 6.73 3.85 -14.81
N HIS A 163 6.24 4.07 -13.60
CA HIS A 163 5.76 3.00 -12.72
C HIS A 163 4.24 2.87 -12.83
N ALA A 164 3.74 1.66 -12.63
CA ALA A 164 2.31 1.32 -12.62
C ALA A 164 1.96 0.47 -11.38
N THR A 165 0.67 0.18 -11.21
CA THR A 165 0.18 -0.78 -10.20
C THR A 165 -0.50 -1.96 -10.90
N PHE A 166 -0.08 -3.18 -10.57
CA PHE A 166 -0.62 -4.43 -11.12
C PHE A 166 -1.51 -5.10 -10.07
N PHE A 167 -2.79 -5.27 -10.35
CA PHE A 167 -3.71 -6.05 -9.53
C PHE A 167 -3.71 -7.48 -10.04
N GLU A 168 -2.93 -8.33 -9.37
CA GLU A 168 -2.67 -9.69 -9.84
C GLU A 168 -3.67 -10.70 -9.28
N VAL A 169 -4.06 -11.66 -10.13
CA VAL A 169 -4.90 -12.80 -9.77
C VAL A 169 -4.03 -13.90 -9.16
N GLY A 170 -4.37 -14.35 -7.95
CA GLY A 170 -3.50 -15.24 -7.16
C GLY A 170 -3.15 -16.57 -7.84
N SER A 171 -4.09 -17.16 -8.59
CA SER A 171 -3.82 -18.39 -9.36
C SER A 171 -2.82 -18.17 -10.51
N SER A 172 -2.78 -16.98 -11.11
CA SER A 172 -1.76 -16.60 -12.10
C SER A 172 -0.40 -16.35 -11.43
N VAL A 173 -0.37 -15.73 -10.24
CA VAL A 173 0.87 -15.53 -9.46
C VAL A 173 1.54 -16.87 -9.11
N ILE A 174 0.77 -17.90 -8.75
CA ILE A 174 1.32 -19.24 -8.50
C ILE A 174 1.97 -19.84 -9.75
N ARG A 175 1.38 -19.63 -10.92
CA ARG A 175 1.92 -20.14 -12.19
C ARG A 175 3.18 -19.37 -12.61
N TYR A 176 3.22 -18.05 -12.38
CA TYR A 176 4.27 -17.18 -12.90
C TYR A 176 4.93 -16.29 -11.81
N PRO A 177 5.44 -16.87 -10.71
CA PRO A 177 5.91 -16.09 -9.56
C PRO A 177 7.11 -15.18 -9.88
N GLN A 178 7.92 -15.57 -10.87
CA GLN A 178 9.07 -14.76 -11.31
C GLN A 178 8.64 -13.44 -11.97
N ILE A 179 7.44 -13.39 -12.55
CA ILE A 179 6.92 -12.18 -13.20
C ILE A 179 6.46 -11.19 -12.13
N SER A 180 5.70 -11.62 -11.13
CA SER A 180 5.36 -10.78 -9.96
C SER A 180 6.63 -10.25 -9.26
N LYS A 181 7.67 -11.07 -9.13
CA LYS A 181 8.97 -10.61 -8.60
C LYS A 181 9.60 -9.54 -9.49
N MET A 182 9.49 -9.67 -10.82
CA MET A 182 9.98 -8.69 -11.78
C MET A 182 9.18 -7.38 -11.73
N VAL A 183 7.85 -7.44 -11.53
CA VAL A 183 6.98 -6.26 -11.36
C VAL A 183 7.54 -5.36 -10.25
N LEU A 184 7.75 -5.91 -9.05
CA LEU A 184 8.33 -5.15 -7.93
C LEU A 184 9.78 -4.72 -8.18
N LYS A 185 10.61 -5.60 -8.77
CA LYS A 185 12.02 -5.27 -9.07
C LYS A 185 12.13 -4.04 -9.99
N TYR A 186 11.15 -3.80 -10.85
CA TYR A 186 11.12 -2.64 -11.75
C TYR A 186 10.41 -1.41 -11.16
N GLY A 187 10.19 -1.39 -9.84
CA GLY A 187 9.64 -0.22 -9.14
C GLY A 187 8.12 -0.08 -9.24
N ASN A 188 7.42 -1.07 -9.79
CA ASN A 188 5.96 -1.07 -9.85
C ASN A 188 5.36 -1.59 -8.54
N GLN A 189 4.08 -1.36 -8.35
CA GLN A 189 3.32 -1.86 -7.21
C GLN A 189 2.51 -3.10 -7.58
N ILE A 190 2.25 -3.96 -6.59
CA ILE A 190 1.32 -5.09 -6.71
C ILE A 190 0.15 -4.91 -5.74
N GLY A 191 -1.06 -5.03 -6.27
CA GLY A 191 -2.32 -5.18 -5.55
C GLY A 191 -2.87 -6.60 -5.69
N ASN A 192 -3.88 -6.90 -4.88
CA ASN A 192 -4.58 -8.19 -4.88
C ASN A 192 -5.85 -8.10 -5.72
N HIS A 193 -6.02 -9.02 -6.67
CA HIS A 193 -7.20 -9.11 -7.54
C HIS A 193 -8.00 -10.40 -7.38
N SER A 194 -8.09 -10.91 -6.15
CA SER A 194 -8.70 -12.20 -5.81
C SER A 194 -7.95 -13.42 -6.39
N TRP A 195 -8.43 -14.62 -6.08
CA TRP A 195 -7.71 -15.86 -6.40
C TRP A 195 -7.97 -16.35 -7.82
N ASN A 196 -9.25 -16.37 -8.22
CA ASN A 196 -9.70 -16.86 -9.53
C ASN A 196 -10.81 -15.96 -10.12
N HIS A 197 -10.76 -14.67 -9.81
CA HIS A 197 -11.62 -13.64 -10.40
C HIS A 197 -13.15 -13.82 -10.22
N PRO A 198 -13.68 -14.33 -9.09
CA PRO A 198 -15.13 -14.38 -8.89
C PRO A 198 -15.66 -12.98 -8.54
N GLN A 199 -16.93 -12.73 -8.83
CA GLN A 199 -17.61 -11.57 -8.27
C GLN A 199 -17.73 -11.73 -6.74
N LEU A 200 -16.94 -10.97 -5.97
CA LEU A 200 -16.78 -11.20 -4.53
C LEU A 200 -18.10 -11.05 -3.73
N THR A 201 -19.03 -10.24 -4.23
CA THR A 201 -20.34 -10.03 -3.60
C THR A 201 -21.29 -11.21 -3.76
N SER A 202 -21.08 -12.11 -4.73
CA SER A 202 -21.98 -13.26 -4.98
C SER A 202 -21.57 -14.52 -4.23
N ILE A 203 -20.32 -14.61 -3.76
CA ILE A 203 -19.79 -15.81 -3.08
C ILE A 203 -19.87 -15.73 -1.55
N GLY A 204 -20.25 -14.58 -1.00
CA GLY A 204 -20.37 -14.33 0.44
C GLY A 204 -19.05 -14.03 1.14
N ARG A 205 -19.16 -13.42 2.32
CA ARG A 205 -18.06 -12.79 3.07
C ARG A 205 -16.87 -13.71 3.36
N LEU A 206 -17.11 -14.94 3.82
CA LEU A 206 -16.02 -15.86 4.19
C LEU A 206 -15.26 -16.39 2.97
N LYS A 207 -15.97 -16.74 1.89
CA LYS A 207 -15.34 -17.17 0.64
C LYS A 207 -14.56 -16.02 -0.01
N ALA A 208 -15.10 -14.80 0.02
CA ALA A 208 -14.39 -13.61 -0.44
C ALA A 208 -13.11 -13.33 0.38
N LEU A 209 -13.16 -13.46 1.70
CA LEU A 209 -11.95 -13.33 2.53
C LEU A 209 -10.91 -14.41 2.18
N ASN A 210 -11.35 -15.65 1.90
CA ASN A 210 -10.46 -16.72 1.47
C ASN A 210 -9.80 -16.43 0.12
N GLN A 211 -10.52 -15.85 -0.84
CA GLN A 211 -9.97 -15.40 -2.12
C GLN A 211 -8.82 -14.40 -1.93
N ILE A 212 -9.00 -13.43 -1.04
CA ILE A 212 -7.97 -12.44 -0.71
C ILE A 212 -6.79 -13.11 0.01
N ALA A 213 -7.05 -13.97 1.00
CA ALA A 213 -6.01 -14.63 1.79
C ALA A 213 -5.11 -15.57 0.97
N LEU A 214 -5.68 -16.34 0.03
CA LEU A 214 -4.91 -17.20 -0.87
C LEU A 214 -4.02 -16.37 -1.81
N THR A 215 -4.54 -15.26 -2.30
CA THR A 215 -3.82 -14.36 -3.21
C THR A 215 -2.70 -13.62 -2.48
N ASP A 216 -2.93 -13.14 -1.26
CA ASP A 216 -1.90 -12.56 -0.39
C ASP A 216 -0.76 -13.56 -0.14
N ALA A 217 -1.09 -14.83 0.11
CA ALA A 217 -0.12 -15.90 0.30
C ALA A 217 0.71 -16.18 -0.97
N ALA A 218 0.09 -16.18 -2.15
CA ALA A 218 0.81 -16.38 -3.42
C ALA A 218 1.75 -15.21 -3.74
N ILE A 219 1.27 -13.96 -3.62
CA ILE A 219 2.08 -12.76 -3.85
C ILE A 219 3.22 -12.70 -2.85
N TYR A 220 2.96 -12.95 -1.56
CA TYR A 220 4.03 -12.95 -0.56
C TYR A 220 5.05 -14.06 -0.81
N LYS A 221 4.62 -15.27 -1.20
CA LYS A 221 5.56 -16.35 -1.53
C LYS A 221 6.44 -15.99 -2.73
N ALA A 222 5.90 -15.31 -3.73
CA ALA A 222 6.63 -14.90 -4.93
C ALA A 222 7.60 -13.73 -4.65
N THR A 223 7.21 -12.80 -3.78
CA THR A 223 7.85 -11.48 -3.70
C THR A 223 8.43 -11.10 -2.33
N GLY A 224 8.06 -11.83 -1.27
CA GLY A 224 8.36 -11.46 0.12
C GLY A 224 7.56 -10.25 0.63
N THR A 225 6.62 -9.73 -0.15
CA THR A 225 5.85 -8.52 0.17
C THR A 225 4.36 -8.84 0.18
N LEU A 226 3.63 -8.34 1.18
CA LEU A 226 2.17 -8.40 1.17
C LEU A 226 1.61 -7.22 0.35
N PRO A 227 0.64 -7.46 -0.53
CA PRO A 227 0.01 -6.37 -1.25
C PRO A 227 -0.75 -5.46 -0.27
N GLU A 228 -0.77 -4.16 -0.55
CA GLU A 228 -1.46 -3.18 0.31
C GLU A 228 -2.92 -2.97 -0.10
N PHE A 229 -3.21 -3.10 -1.40
CA PHE A 229 -4.51 -2.72 -1.98
C PHE A 229 -5.27 -3.91 -2.54
N VAL A 230 -6.60 -3.88 -2.46
CA VAL A 230 -7.46 -4.85 -3.15
C VAL A 230 -8.21 -4.13 -4.26
N ARG A 231 -8.23 -4.69 -5.46
CA ARG A 231 -9.21 -4.33 -6.48
C ARG A 231 -10.16 -5.52 -6.65
N PRO A 232 -11.45 -5.38 -6.33
CA PRO A 232 -12.44 -6.42 -6.52
C PRO A 232 -12.68 -6.67 -8.02
N PRO A 233 -12.72 -7.94 -8.48
CA PRO A 233 -13.22 -8.28 -9.80
C PRO A 233 -14.53 -7.55 -10.13
N TYR A 234 -14.62 -7.02 -11.36
CA TYR A 234 -15.78 -6.26 -11.87
C TYR A 234 -16.10 -4.97 -11.08
N GLY A 235 -15.22 -4.54 -10.17
CA GLY A 235 -15.48 -3.45 -9.22
C GLY A 235 -16.55 -3.81 -8.16
N ALA A 236 -16.97 -5.07 -8.10
CA ALA A 236 -18.10 -5.51 -7.29
C ALA A 236 -17.70 -5.66 -5.82
N ILE A 237 -18.14 -4.72 -4.98
CA ILE A 237 -17.91 -4.74 -3.54
C ILE A 237 -19.08 -4.13 -2.77
N ASN A 238 -19.26 -4.56 -1.53
CA ASN A 238 -20.18 -3.96 -0.57
C ASN A 238 -19.55 -3.97 0.83
N SER A 239 -20.17 -3.26 1.77
CA SER A 239 -19.71 -3.16 3.17
C SER A 239 -19.54 -4.52 3.87
N SER A 240 -20.43 -5.48 3.63
CA SER A 240 -20.36 -6.83 4.23
C SER A 240 -19.07 -7.57 3.83
N VAL A 241 -18.71 -7.52 2.55
CA VAL A 241 -17.53 -8.19 2.00
C VAL A 241 -16.26 -7.36 2.24
N GLY A 242 -16.24 -6.11 1.80
CA GLY A 242 -15.02 -5.29 1.81
C GLY A 242 -14.49 -4.99 3.21
N SER A 243 -15.37 -4.85 4.21
CA SER A 243 -14.95 -4.64 5.60
C SER A 243 -14.21 -5.84 6.20
N ALA A 244 -14.30 -7.02 5.58
CA ALA A 244 -13.55 -8.20 6.00
C ALA A 244 -12.06 -8.12 5.66
N PHE A 245 -11.67 -7.29 4.70
CA PHE A 245 -10.29 -7.25 4.18
C PHE A 245 -9.38 -6.35 5.01
N ASP A 246 -9.95 -5.39 5.76
CA ASP A 246 -9.19 -4.34 6.47
C ASP A 246 -8.23 -3.57 5.55
N ARG A 247 -8.57 -3.39 4.27
CA ARG A 247 -7.68 -2.79 3.26
C ARG A 247 -8.36 -1.69 2.45
N PRO A 248 -7.60 -0.77 1.85
CA PRO A 248 -8.11 0.15 0.84
C PRO A 248 -8.61 -0.64 -0.37
N ILE A 249 -9.79 -0.30 -0.85
CA ILE A 249 -10.36 -0.83 -2.08
C ILE A 249 -10.07 0.16 -3.21
N ILE A 250 -9.36 -0.28 -4.24
CA ILE A 250 -9.01 0.57 -5.37
C ILE A 250 -9.92 0.25 -6.54
N GLN A 251 -10.65 1.26 -6.97
CA GLN A 251 -11.50 1.25 -8.16
C GLN A 251 -10.78 2.03 -9.26
N TRP A 252 -11.53 2.60 -10.20
CA TRP A 252 -11.04 3.46 -11.26
C TRP A 252 -12.09 4.50 -11.63
N ASN A 253 -11.66 5.59 -12.25
CA ASN A 253 -12.53 6.60 -12.85
C ASN A 253 -12.29 6.76 -14.36
N VAL A 254 -11.33 6.02 -14.91
CA VAL A 254 -11.10 5.87 -16.35
C VAL A 254 -11.04 4.39 -16.66
N ASP A 255 -12.09 3.87 -17.30
CA ASP A 255 -12.10 2.52 -17.87
C ASP A 255 -11.59 2.61 -19.32
N SER A 256 -10.50 1.93 -19.65
CA SER A 256 -9.96 1.95 -21.02
C SER A 256 -10.83 1.21 -22.03
N ARG A 257 -11.77 0.37 -21.55
CA ARG A 257 -12.62 -0.53 -22.35
C ARG A 257 -11.80 -1.49 -23.23
N ASP A 258 -10.55 -1.72 -22.88
CA ASP A 258 -9.62 -2.53 -23.65
C ASP A 258 -10.05 -4.01 -23.74
N TRP A 259 -10.60 -4.54 -22.64
CA TRP A 259 -11.24 -5.84 -22.53
C TRP A 259 -12.46 -6.01 -23.45
N ALA A 260 -13.17 -4.92 -23.76
CA ALA A 260 -14.36 -4.93 -24.62
C ALA A 260 -14.02 -4.65 -26.09
N TYR A 261 -13.06 -3.77 -26.35
CA TYR A 261 -12.72 -3.34 -27.69
C TYR A 261 -11.79 -4.30 -28.42
N LEU A 262 -10.82 -4.88 -27.70
CA LEU A 262 -9.73 -5.68 -28.28
C LEU A 262 -9.09 -4.99 -29.50
N ASN A 263 -8.98 -3.65 -29.47
CA ASN A 263 -8.50 -2.82 -30.56
C ASN A 263 -7.62 -1.69 -30.04
N THR A 264 -6.34 -1.71 -30.42
CA THR A 264 -5.31 -0.78 -29.91
C THR A 264 -5.69 0.69 -30.11
N THR A 265 -6.08 1.09 -31.32
CA THR A 265 -6.40 2.50 -31.64
C THR A 265 -7.63 2.97 -30.88
N LYS A 266 -8.66 2.13 -30.80
CA LYS A 266 -9.89 2.45 -30.06
C LYS A 266 -9.62 2.63 -28.56
N THR A 267 -8.82 1.74 -27.97
CA THR A 267 -8.36 1.86 -26.58
C THR A 267 -7.57 3.15 -26.35
N ILE A 268 -6.61 3.47 -27.23
CA ILE A 268 -5.83 4.72 -27.15
C ILE A 268 -6.76 5.93 -27.14
N ASN A 269 -7.66 6.02 -28.12
CA ASN A 269 -8.55 7.17 -28.27
C ASN A 269 -9.48 7.31 -27.06
N HIS A 270 -10.02 6.19 -26.56
CA HIS A 270 -10.91 6.21 -25.40
C HIS A 270 -10.18 6.70 -24.14
N VAL A 271 -9.01 6.12 -23.81
CA VAL A 271 -8.22 6.53 -22.65
C VAL A 271 -7.84 8.00 -22.72
N LEU A 272 -7.39 8.47 -23.89
CA LEU A 272 -6.99 9.87 -24.07
C LEU A 272 -8.17 10.85 -24.00
N ALA A 273 -9.38 10.43 -24.34
CA ALA A 273 -10.57 11.27 -24.24
C ALA A 273 -11.10 11.39 -22.82
N THR A 274 -10.96 10.35 -22.00
CA THR A 274 -11.55 10.28 -20.64
C THR A 274 -10.56 10.59 -19.52
N THR A 275 -9.26 10.60 -19.80
CA THR A 275 -8.23 10.92 -18.79
C THR A 275 -8.26 12.37 -18.35
N HIS A 276 -8.34 12.59 -17.04
CA HIS A 276 -8.26 13.88 -16.39
C HIS A 276 -7.23 13.89 -15.25
N ASN A 277 -6.98 15.06 -14.64
CA ASN A 277 -6.07 15.14 -13.49
C ASN A 277 -6.59 14.27 -12.35
N GLY A 278 -5.74 13.42 -11.81
CA GLY A 278 -6.11 12.53 -10.73
C GLY A 278 -6.65 11.16 -11.15
N SER A 279 -6.68 10.84 -12.44
CA SER A 279 -7.28 9.58 -12.88
C SER A 279 -6.51 8.35 -12.40
N VAL A 280 -7.27 7.30 -12.05
CA VAL A 280 -6.81 5.91 -11.96
C VAL A 280 -7.35 5.22 -13.22
N ILE A 281 -6.43 4.81 -14.10
CA ILE A 281 -6.75 4.24 -15.42
C ILE A 281 -6.73 2.72 -15.29
N LEU A 282 -7.88 2.07 -15.55
CA LEU A 282 -8.01 0.62 -15.65
C LEU A 282 -7.62 0.14 -17.05
N MET A 283 -6.69 -0.80 -17.11
CA MET A 283 -6.32 -1.58 -18.29
C MET A 283 -6.09 -3.04 -17.87
N HIS A 284 -5.89 -3.94 -18.83
CA HIS A 284 -5.61 -5.36 -18.59
C HIS A 284 -4.32 -5.75 -19.32
N ASP A 285 -3.36 -6.34 -18.60
CA ASP A 285 -2.06 -6.75 -19.17
C ASP A 285 -2.05 -8.17 -19.77
N ILE A 286 -3.25 -8.73 -19.96
CA ILE A 286 -3.50 -10.04 -20.57
C ILE A 286 -3.94 -9.96 -22.04
N HIS A 287 -4.06 -8.74 -22.60
CA HIS A 287 -4.45 -8.52 -23.99
C HIS A 287 -3.33 -7.84 -24.79
N ALA A 288 -2.97 -8.41 -25.95
CA ALA A 288 -1.89 -7.88 -26.78
C ALA A 288 -2.18 -6.45 -27.29
N THR A 289 -3.45 -6.14 -27.58
CA THR A 289 -3.88 -4.82 -28.01
C THR A 289 -3.82 -3.78 -26.89
N SER A 290 -4.14 -4.16 -25.65
CA SER A 290 -3.93 -3.33 -24.46
C SER A 290 -2.46 -2.98 -24.27
N VAL A 291 -1.57 -3.97 -24.28
CA VAL A 291 -0.12 -3.76 -24.12
C VAL A 291 0.45 -2.90 -25.26
N ALA A 292 -0.05 -3.08 -26.48
CA ALA A 292 0.34 -2.26 -27.64
C ALA A 292 -0.13 -0.79 -27.54
N ALA A 293 -1.19 -0.49 -26.79
CA ALA A 293 -1.72 0.87 -26.63
C ALA A 293 -0.86 1.73 -25.68
N VAL A 294 -0.21 1.10 -24.70
CA VAL A 294 0.49 1.78 -23.59
C VAL A 294 1.57 2.78 -24.05
N PRO A 295 2.45 2.51 -25.03
CA PRO A 295 3.45 3.48 -25.48
C PRO A 295 2.84 4.82 -25.96
N THR A 296 1.76 4.76 -26.73
CA THR A 296 1.07 5.94 -27.27
C THR A 296 0.31 6.70 -26.18
N ILE A 297 -0.35 5.98 -25.26
CA ILE A 297 -1.01 6.58 -24.09
C ILE A 297 0.01 7.35 -23.25
N ILE A 298 1.14 6.71 -22.91
CA ILE A 298 2.18 7.34 -22.07
C ILE A 298 2.75 8.58 -22.75
N SER A 299 3.20 8.45 -24.01
CA SER A 299 3.83 9.57 -24.72
C SER A 299 2.87 10.74 -24.89
N THR A 300 1.60 10.48 -25.20
CA THR A 300 0.59 11.54 -25.40
C THR A 300 0.21 12.22 -24.09
N LEU A 301 -0.02 11.47 -23.01
CA LEU A 301 -0.33 12.07 -21.71
C LEU A 301 0.87 12.86 -21.15
N LYS A 302 2.10 12.40 -21.34
CA LYS A 302 3.30 13.19 -21.00
C LYS A 302 3.35 14.51 -21.78
N LYS A 303 3.10 14.49 -23.09
CA LYS A 303 2.99 15.73 -23.91
C LYS A 303 1.89 16.67 -23.42
N ARG A 304 0.80 16.12 -22.89
CA ARG A 304 -0.28 16.89 -22.24
C ARG A 304 0.08 17.36 -20.82
N GLY A 305 1.31 17.16 -20.34
CA GLY A 305 1.80 17.63 -19.04
C GLY A 305 1.44 16.74 -17.85
N TYR A 306 1.08 15.47 -18.08
CA TYR A 306 0.84 14.51 -17.01
C TYR A 306 2.14 13.85 -16.53
N LYS A 307 2.25 13.67 -15.21
CA LYS A 307 3.19 12.74 -14.58
C LYS A 307 2.46 11.44 -14.25
N PHE A 308 3.09 10.32 -14.60
CA PHE A 308 2.64 9.01 -14.17
C PHE A 308 3.19 8.74 -12.78
N VAL A 309 2.32 8.30 -11.89
CA VAL A 309 2.64 8.06 -10.49
C VAL A 309 2.01 6.76 -10.03
N THR A 310 2.56 6.17 -8.98
CA THR A 310 1.95 5.06 -8.26
C THR A 310 0.67 5.48 -7.54
N LEU A 311 -0.16 4.53 -7.08
CA LEU A 311 -1.36 4.86 -6.31
C LEU A 311 -1.06 5.59 -5.00
N GLN A 312 0.03 5.22 -4.33
CA GLN A 312 0.47 5.88 -3.09
C GLN A 312 0.83 7.35 -3.35
N GLU A 313 1.59 7.62 -4.41
CA GLU A 313 1.98 8.97 -4.83
C GLU A 313 0.79 9.78 -5.36
N LEU A 314 -0.17 9.15 -6.04
CA LEU A 314 -1.38 9.81 -6.55
C LEU A 314 -2.20 10.38 -5.39
N MET A 315 -2.37 9.61 -4.32
CA MET A 315 -3.24 9.94 -3.20
C MET A 315 -2.63 11.00 -2.28
N GLN A 316 -1.30 11.03 -2.17
CA GLN A 316 -0.55 11.98 -1.35
C GLN A 316 -0.97 12.01 0.15
N LYS A 317 -1.73 11.00 0.57
CA LYS A 317 -2.19 10.76 1.94
C LYS A 317 -2.32 9.26 2.14
N PRO A 318 -2.29 8.78 3.40
CA PRO A 318 -2.51 7.37 3.66
C PRO A 318 -3.85 6.91 3.11
N LEU A 319 -3.81 5.84 2.33
CA LEU A 319 -4.99 5.09 1.92
C LEU A 319 -5.51 4.32 3.14
N LEU A 320 -6.61 4.80 3.69
CA LEU A 320 -7.26 4.19 4.84
C LEU A 320 -8.11 2.97 4.44
N SER A 321 -8.19 2.00 5.32
CA SER A 321 -8.92 0.75 5.12
C SER A 321 -10.43 0.98 5.04
N ASN A 322 -11.15 0.11 4.34
CA ASN A 322 -12.61 0.16 4.21
C ASN A 322 -13.16 1.42 3.53
N TYR A 323 -12.31 2.11 2.76
CA TYR A 323 -12.70 3.10 1.76
C TYR A 323 -12.52 2.51 0.37
N GLN A 324 -13.35 2.97 -0.56
CA GLN A 324 -13.19 2.80 -2.00
C GLN A 324 -12.57 4.07 -2.59
N TYR A 325 -11.55 3.93 -3.44
CA TYR A 325 -10.85 5.03 -4.09
C TYR A 325 -10.95 4.91 -5.60
N PHE A 326 -11.54 5.90 -6.26
CA PHE A 326 -11.76 5.92 -7.71
C PHE A 326 -10.75 6.81 -8.43
N GLY A 327 -10.22 7.82 -7.74
CA GLY A 327 -9.26 8.78 -8.28
C GLY A 327 -8.65 9.66 -7.17
N LYS A 328 -7.77 10.58 -7.55
CA LYS A 328 -7.21 11.58 -6.63
C LYS A 328 -8.35 12.44 -6.07
N ASN A 329 -8.58 12.34 -4.76
CA ASN A 329 -9.67 12.98 -4.01
C ASN A 329 -11.09 12.44 -4.29
N ASP A 330 -11.22 11.33 -5.01
CA ASP A 330 -12.51 10.65 -5.18
C ASP A 330 -12.48 9.33 -4.40
N TYR A 331 -13.10 9.35 -3.21
CA TYR A 331 -13.20 8.20 -2.33
C TYR A 331 -14.43 8.27 -1.45
N ARG A 332 -14.96 7.10 -1.08
CA ARG A 332 -16.17 6.95 -0.26
C ARG A 332 -16.09 5.69 0.59
N GLY A 333 -16.83 5.68 1.71
CA GLY A 333 -16.92 4.50 2.56
C GLY A 333 -17.45 3.29 1.79
N LEU A 334 -17.15 2.08 2.29
CA LEU A 334 -17.71 0.84 1.76
C LEU A 334 -19.21 0.68 1.99
#